data_AF-A0A7C1HK00-F1
#
_entry.id   AF-A0A7C1HK00-F1
#
_cell.length_a   1.000
_cell.length_b   1.000
_cell.length_c   1.000
_cell.angle_alpha   90.00
_cell.angle_beta   90.00
_cell.angle_gamma   90.00
#
_symmetry.space_group_name_H-M   'P 1'
#
loop_
_entity.id
_entity.type
_entity.pdbx_description
1 polymer ?
#
loop_
_entity_poly.entity_id
_entity_poly.type
_entity_poly.pdbx_seq_one_letter_code
_entity_poly.pdbx_strand_id
1 'polypeptide(L)'
;MVNRSYTEFKPDYAIPPGDTLSDVLESKGMTQQELSIRTGMAPKTINEIIKGKAPISADTALKLESVFGVSASFWLNLEMHYQEDMARIKAKKGLSADIEQAKKFPYLEMAQKGWLPPTRKDEDKANNLRQFFGVASLERLDEMAFAASFRRWDTPKTSFHALSAWLRKSVLNAEEIPAESFSLKALKGSIPLLRNLTKGSCTDFPDHVERAREICGKCGVALTIVPHLRHTSVNGATQWVSPVKAVVSLSFRYPYWDVFWFSFFHELGHIVKGHSKKEIFVNLDNSDADIREEEANSFAADTLIPPKQYQEFRNRGDFRDDSVEAFAKEMEINPVIVLGRLCKDQVLSWDIFARSRFDRRLQLD
;
A
#
# COMPACT_ATOMS: atom_id res chain seq x y z
N MET A 1 24.81 16.11 0.36
CA MET A 1 25.50 15.18 1.27
C MET A 1 25.73 13.88 0.52
N VAL A 2 26.98 13.42 0.42
CA VAL A 2 27.33 12.20 -0.33
C VAL A 2 26.83 10.99 0.47
N ASN A 3 25.79 10.33 -0.04
CA ASN A 3 25.25 9.12 0.56
C ASN A 3 26.18 7.95 0.21
N ARG A 4 27.23 7.73 1.03
CA ARG A 4 28.04 6.52 0.94
C ARG A 4 27.20 5.37 1.48
N SER A 5 26.58 4.57 0.60
CA SER A 5 26.02 3.29 0.99
C SER A 5 27.17 2.35 1.32
N TYR A 6 27.60 2.33 2.57
CA TYR A 6 28.37 1.22 3.09
C TYR A 6 27.45 0.00 3.02
N THR A 7 27.77 -0.97 2.15
CA THR A 7 27.17 -2.30 2.24
C THR A 7 27.55 -2.87 3.60
N GLU A 8 26.64 -2.76 4.55
CA GLU A 8 26.77 -3.29 5.90
C GLU A 8 27.07 -4.80 5.80
N PHE A 9 28.25 -5.22 6.27
CA PHE A 9 28.63 -6.62 6.30
C PHE A 9 27.73 -7.35 7.29
N LYS A 10 26.96 -8.33 6.81
CA LYS A 10 26.05 -9.16 7.61
C LYS A 10 26.59 -10.58 7.64
N PRO A 11 27.33 -10.98 8.67
CA PRO A 11 27.88 -12.34 8.75
C PRO A 11 26.76 -13.37 8.86
N ASP A 12 26.94 -14.53 8.23
CA ASP A 12 26.04 -15.69 8.37
C ASP A 12 26.37 -16.55 9.61
N TYR A 13 27.20 -16.00 10.52
CA TYR A 13 27.64 -16.62 11.77
C TYR A 13 27.59 -15.59 12.90
N ALA A 14 27.35 -16.05 14.12
CA ALA A 14 27.32 -15.22 15.32
C ALA A 14 28.52 -15.56 16.20
N ILE A 15 29.27 -14.55 16.64
CA ILE A 15 30.41 -14.73 17.56
C ILE A 15 29.91 -14.54 18.99
N PRO A 16 29.95 -15.57 19.86
CA PRO A 16 29.53 -15.42 21.24
C PRO A 16 30.49 -14.49 22.01
N PRO A 17 29.98 -13.68 22.95
CA PRO A 17 30.84 -12.82 23.80
C PRO A 17 31.84 -13.63 24.64
N GLY A 18 31.52 -14.91 24.85
CA GLY A 18 32.36 -15.90 25.50
C GLY A 18 33.73 -16.09 24.85
N ASP A 19 33.84 -15.94 23.53
CA ASP A 19 35.11 -16.04 22.82
C ASP A 19 36.03 -14.89 23.24
N THR A 20 35.52 -13.65 23.25
CA THR A 20 36.26 -12.48 23.74
C THR A 20 36.61 -12.59 25.22
N LEU A 21 35.71 -13.13 26.05
CA LEU A 21 36.01 -13.38 27.46
C LEU A 21 37.17 -14.38 27.61
N SER A 22 37.20 -15.42 26.76
CA SER A 22 38.28 -16.41 26.75
C SER A 22 39.62 -15.77 26.34
N ASP A 23 39.63 -14.92 25.30
CA ASP A 23 40.82 -14.17 24.87
C ASP A 23 41.35 -13.24 25.97
N VAL A 24 40.44 -12.55 26.69
CA VAL A 24 40.80 -11.68 27.81
C VAL A 24 41.41 -12.50 28.96
N LEU A 25 40.85 -13.66 29.28
CA LEU A 25 41.39 -14.57 30.30
C LEU A 25 42.81 -15.05 29.92
N GLU A 26 43.01 -15.48 28.67
CA GLU A 26 44.31 -15.91 28.17
C GLU A 26 45.35 -14.78 28.22
N SER A 27 44.98 -13.58 27.76
CA SER A 27 45.87 -12.40 27.79
C SER A 27 46.33 -11.99 29.19
N LYS A 28 45.51 -12.31 30.21
CA LYS A 28 45.79 -12.02 31.62
C LYS A 28 46.41 -13.22 32.36
N GLY A 29 46.58 -14.37 31.70
CA GLY A 29 46.99 -15.62 32.35
C GLY A 29 46.02 -16.07 33.45
N MET A 30 44.74 -15.71 33.34
CA MET A 30 43.72 -15.94 34.36
C MET A 30 42.89 -17.17 34.03
N THR A 31 42.67 -18.06 35.00
CA THR A 31 41.80 -19.23 34.82
C THR A 31 40.33 -18.88 35.05
N GLN A 32 39.39 -19.68 34.53
CA GLN A 32 37.95 -19.51 34.83
C GLN A 32 37.64 -19.65 36.33
N GLN A 33 38.41 -20.49 37.04
CA GLN A 33 38.28 -20.66 38.48
C GLN A 33 38.70 -19.39 39.22
N GLU A 34 39.79 -18.75 38.79
CA GLU A 34 40.22 -17.46 39.34
C GLU A 34 39.18 -16.36 39.07
N LEU A 35 38.63 -16.32 37.85
CA LEU A 35 37.55 -15.38 37.53
C LEU A 35 36.31 -15.59 38.39
N SER A 36 35.94 -16.85 38.68
CA SER A 36 34.84 -17.20 39.58
C SER A 36 35.02 -16.61 40.96
N ILE A 37 36.23 -16.72 41.52
CA ILE A 37 36.57 -16.16 42.83
C ILE A 37 36.44 -14.63 42.80
N ARG A 38 36.98 -13.97 41.77
CA ARG A 38 36.98 -12.50 41.67
C ARG A 38 35.60 -11.88 41.45
N THR A 39 34.74 -12.56 40.70
CA THR A 39 33.39 -12.07 40.36
C THR A 39 32.32 -12.53 41.35
N GLY A 40 32.62 -13.54 42.18
CA GLY A 40 31.63 -14.22 43.01
C GLY A 40 30.62 -15.05 42.21
N MET A 41 30.88 -15.28 40.92
CA MET A 41 30.01 -16.09 40.05
C MET A 41 30.37 -17.56 40.15
N ALA A 42 29.39 -18.46 39.99
CA ALA A 42 29.67 -19.89 39.95
C ALA A 42 30.56 -20.23 38.73
N PRO A 43 31.56 -21.13 38.85
CA PRO A 43 32.41 -21.55 37.72
C PRO A 43 31.59 -22.09 36.54
N LYS A 44 30.45 -22.74 36.84
CA LYS A 44 29.50 -23.20 35.83
C LYS A 44 28.96 -22.05 34.98
N THR A 45 28.59 -20.93 35.59
CA THR A 45 28.05 -19.76 34.88
C THR A 45 29.10 -19.15 33.96
N ILE A 46 30.34 -19.04 34.41
CA ILE A 46 31.46 -18.55 33.58
C ILE A 46 31.70 -19.47 32.38
N ASN A 47 31.72 -20.79 32.60
CA ASN A 47 31.85 -21.77 31.53
C ASN A 47 30.68 -21.72 30.53
N GLU A 48 29.45 -21.49 31.01
CA GLU A 48 28.28 -21.32 30.15
C GLU A 48 28.34 -20.03 29.33
N ILE A 49 28.85 -18.92 29.90
CA ILE A 49 29.10 -17.67 29.15
C ILE A 49 30.16 -17.90 28.07
N ILE A 50 31.28 -18.53 28.40
CA ILE A 50 32.35 -18.84 27.45
C ILE A 50 31.83 -19.71 26.30
N LYS A 51 30.92 -20.66 26.58
CA LYS A 51 30.28 -21.51 25.57
C LYS A 51 29.11 -20.85 24.83
N GLY A 52 28.80 -19.57 25.08
CA GLY A 52 27.65 -18.88 24.50
C GLY A 52 26.28 -19.46 24.91
N LYS A 53 26.21 -20.21 26.02
CA LYS A 53 24.98 -20.82 26.55
C LYS A 53 24.27 -19.95 27.59
N ALA A 54 25.01 -19.08 28.28
CA ALA A 54 24.46 -18.11 29.21
C ALA A 54 24.80 -16.68 28.71
N PRO A 55 23.83 -15.75 28.75
CA PRO A 55 24.08 -14.38 28.30
C PRO A 55 24.91 -13.60 29.33
N ILE A 56 25.64 -12.59 28.87
CA ILE A 56 26.20 -11.56 29.74
C ILE A 56 25.09 -10.57 30.13
N SER A 57 24.58 -10.69 31.35
CA SER A 57 23.63 -9.71 31.92
C SER A 57 24.34 -8.42 32.36
N ALA A 58 23.57 -7.37 32.68
CA ALA A 58 24.12 -6.12 33.21
C ALA A 58 24.93 -6.32 34.52
N ASP A 59 24.46 -7.19 35.42
CA ASP A 59 25.18 -7.54 36.65
C ASP A 59 26.50 -8.27 36.35
N THR A 60 26.48 -9.23 35.42
CA THR A 60 27.69 -9.91 34.97
C THR A 60 28.67 -8.91 34.34
N ALA A 61 28.18 -7.99 33.49
CA ALA A 61 29.03 -6.99 32.84
C ALA A 61 29.73 -6.06 33.85
N LEU A 62 29.04 -5.62 34.90
CA LEU A 62 29.62 -4.80 35.97
C LEU A 62 30.69 -5.58 36.78
N LYS A 63 30.47 -6.87 37.01
CA LYS A 63 31.47 -7.76 37.63
C LYS A 63 32.70 -7.91 36.74
N LEU A 64 32.51 -8.13 35.44
CA LEU A 64 33.61 -8.22 34.46
C LEU A 64 34.38 -6.90 34.35
N GLU A 65 33.68 -5.76 34.39
CA GLU A 65 34.31 -4.43 34.42
C GLU A 65 35.20 -4.26 35.65
N SER A 66 34.70 -4.64 36.82
CA SER A 66 35.46 -4.56 38.07
C SER A 66 36.73 -5.41 38.05
N VAL A 67 36.72 -6.54 37.32
CA VAL A 67 37.87 -7.46 37.24
C VAL A 67 38.86 -7.08 36.14
N PHE A 68 38.37 -6.64 34.97
CA PHE A 68 39.20 -6.44 33.78
C PHE A 68 39.46 -4.98 33.43
N GLY A 69 38.72 -4.03 34.02
CA GLY A 69 38.79 -2.61 33.68
C GLY A 69 38.19 -2.26 32.31
N VAL A 70 37.47 -3.21 31.70
CA VAL A 70 36.77 -3.04 30.42
C VAL A 70 35.31 -2.73 30.72
N SER A 71 34.78 -1.63 30.16
CA SER A 71 33.45 -1.14 30.53
C SER A 71 32.35 -2.19 30.38
N ALA A 72 31.35 -2.17 31.28
CA ALA A 72 30.17 -3.02 31.19
C ALA A 72 29.44 -2.85 29.85
N SER A 73 29.45 -1.63 29.29
CA SER A 73 28.89 -1.33 27.98
C SER A 73 29.56 -2.11 26.84
N PHE A 74 30.87 -2.34 26.91
CA PHE A 74 31.58 -3.15 25.91
C PHE A 74 31.05 -4.58 25.90
N TRP A 75 30.94 -5.21 27.08
CA TRP A 75 30.44 -6.58 27.21
C TRP A 75 28.97 -6.71 26.81
N LEU A 76 28.13 -5.74 27.18
CA LEU A 76 26.73 -5.71 26.79
C LEU A 76 26.54 -5.54 25.28
N ASN A 77 27.39 -4.74 24.62
CA ASN A 77 27.35 -4.60 23.17
C ASN A 77 27.71 -5.91 22.46
N LEU A 78 28.71 -6.65 22.95
CA LEU A 78 29.03 -7.98 22.42
C LEU A 78 27.82 -8.92 22.53
N GLU A 79 27.18 -8.97 23.70
CA GLU A 79 25.98 -9.80 23.93
C GLU A 79 24.84 -9.39 23.02
N MET A 80 24.56 -8.09 22.92
CA MET A 80 23.52 -7.55 22.05
C MET A 80 23.73 -7.99 20.59
N HIS A 81 24.95 -7.79 20.05
CA HIS A 81 25.27 -8.18 18.68
C HIS A 81 25.15 -9.69 18.47
N TYR A 82 25.65 -10.51 19.40
CA TYR A 82 25.53 -11.95 19.32
C TYR A 82 24.07 -12.43 19.28
N GLN A 83 23.23 -11.90 20.18
CA GLN A 83 21.81 -12.26 20.23
C GLN A 83 21.07 -11.79 18.97
N GLU A 84 21.40 -10.61 18.46
CA GLU A 84 20.87 -10.10 17.20
C GLU A 84 21.23 -11.02 16.01
N ASP A 85 22.50 -11.38 15.88
CA ASP A 85 22.98 -12.26 14.81
C ASP A 85 22.32 -13.64 14.89
N MET A 86 22.23 -14.22 16.08
CA MET A 86 21.53 -15.49 16.31
C MET A 86 20.06 -15.41 15.92
N ALA A 87 19.38 -14.32 16.27
CA ALA A 87 17.98 -14.09 15.88
C ALA A 87 17.83 -13.94 14.36
N ARG A 88 18.75 -13.21 13.70
CA ARG A 88 18.77 -13.06 12.23
C ARG A 88 19.01 -14.39 11.52
N ILE A 89 19.97 -15.19 11.97
CA ILE A 89 20.26 -16.53 11.42
C ILE A 89 19.04 -17.43 11.56
N LYS A 90 18.38 -17.43 12.74
CA LYS A 90 17.16 -18.21 12.96
C LYS A 90 16.01 -17.74 12.07
N ALA A 91 15.83 -16.43 11.92
CA ALA A 91 14.80 -15.85 11.06
C ALA A 91 15.04 -16.18 9.58
N LYS A 92 16.29 -16.17 9.11
CA LYS A 92 16.68 -16.55 7.74
C LYS A 92 16.28 -18.00 7.44
N LYS A 93 16.50 -18.92 8.39
CA LYS A 93 16.06 -20.33 8.27
C LYS A 93 14.54 -20.49 8.17
N GLY A 94 13.76 -19.56 8.73
CA GLY A 94 12.30 -19.54 8.67
C GLY A 94 11.71 -18.77 7.48
N LEU A 95 12.54 -18.28 6.54
CA LEU A 95 12.09 -17.42 5.42
C LEU A 95 11.47 -18.21 4.25
N SER A 96 11.52 -19.55 4.28
CA SER A 96 11.11 -20.40 3.16
C SER A 96 9.67 -20.17 2.71
N ALA A 97 8.72 -20.06 3.65
CA ALA A 97 7.31 -19.81 3.33
C ALA A 97 7.10 -18.44 2.66
N ASP A 98 7.79 -17.42 3.15
CA ASP A 98 7.73 -16.08 2.58
C ASP A 98 8.38 -16.00 1.20
N ILE A 99 9.43 -16.78 0.93
CA ILE A 99 10.00 -16.92 -0.41
C ILE A 99 8.95 -17.49 -1.39
N GLU A 100 8.21 -18.52 -0.97
CA GLU A 100 7.14 -19.08 -1.80
C GLU A 100 5.97 -18.11 -2.01
N GLN A 101 5.64 -17.28 -1.01
CA GLN A 101 4.66 -16.20 -1.21
C GLN A 101 5.19 -15.11 -2.14
N ALA A 102 6.46 -14.72 -2.01
CA ALA A 102 7.08 -13.67 -2.81
C ALA A 102 7.02 -13.98 -4.31
N LYS A 103 7.12 -15.27 -4.70
CA LYS A 103 7.02 -15.71 -6.10
C LYS A 103 5.66 -15.44 -6.74
N LYS A 104 4.59 -15.30 -5.94
CA LYS A 104 3.23 -15.03 -6.43
C LYS A 104 2.97 -13.55 -6.72
N PHE A 105 3.82 -12.66 -6.21
CA PHE A 105 3.72 -11.23 -6.47
C PHE A 105 4.32 -10.84 -7.82
N PRO A 106 3.80 -9.80 -8.49
CA PRO A 106 4.40 -9.23 -9.69
C PRO A 106 5.63 -8.36 -9.34
N TYR A 107 6.62 -8.93 -8.65
CA TYR A 107 7.75 -8.21 -8.07
C TYR A 107 8.52 -7.39 -9.11
N LEU A 108 8.80 -7.99 -10.28
CA LEU A 108 9.53 -7.30 -11.35
C LEU A 108 8.81 -6.03 -11.79
N GLU A 109 7.50 -6.10 -11.98
CA GLU A 109 6.69 -4.95 -12.37
C GLU A 109 6.65 -3.88 -11.27
N MET A 110 6.51 -4.30 -10.00
CA MET A 110 6.57 -3.39 -8.85
C MET A 110 7.93 -2.67 -8.76
N ALA A 111 9.03 -3.38 -8.99
CA ALA A 111 10.37 -2.79 -8.98
C ALA A 111 10.60 -1.84 -10.18
N GLN A 112 10.12 -2.20 -11.37
CA GLN A 112 10.15 -1.32 -12.55
C GLN A 112 9.39 -0.02 -12.35
N LYS A 113 8.29 -0.05 -11.58
CA LYS A 113 7.50 1.12 -11.18
C LYS A 113 8.11 1.88 -9.98
N GLY A 114 9.28 1.45 -9.48
CA GLY A 114 9.96 2.08 -8.34
C GLY A 114 9.32 1.81 -6.98
N TRP A 115 8.44 0.82 -6.86
CA TRP A 115 7.76 0.51 -5.59
C TRP A 115 8.64 -0.31 -4.64
N LEU A 116 9.61 -1.06 -5.20
CA LEU A 116 10.51 -1.95 -4.49
C LEU A 116 11.93 -1.85 -5.08
N PRO A 117 12.98 -2.12 -4.30
CA PRO A 117 14.33 -2.24 -4.83
C PRO A 117 14.46 -3.38 -5.86
N PRO A 118 15.17 -3.18 -6.98
CA PRO A 118 15.41 -4.25 -7.94
C PRO A 118 16.36 -5.30 -7.35
N THR A 119 15.97 -6.57 -7.39
CA THR A 119 16.82 -7.69 -6.96
C THR A 119 16.43 -8.98 -7.68
N ARG A 120 17.38 -9.90 -7.81
CA ARG A 120 17.18 -11.26 -8.32
C ARG A 120 17.12 -12.32 -7.22
N LYS A 121 17.61 -12.01 -6.02
CA LYS A 121 17.66 -12.97 -4.90
C LYS A 121 16.29 -13.10 -4.26
N ASP A 122 15.81 -14.33 -4.10
CA ASP A 122 14.47 -14.57 -3.58
C ASP A 122 14.32 -14.16 -2.11
N GLU A 123 15.38 -14.31 -1.31
CA GLU A 123 15.43 -13.82 0.08
C GLU A 123 15.21 -12.29 0.14
N ASP A 124 15.89 -11.54 -0.73
CA ASP A 124 15.74 -10.08 -0.79
C ASP A 124 14.32 -9.70 -1.22
N LYS A 125 13.72 -10.41 -2.19
CA LYS A 125 12.33 -10.15 -2.60
C LYS A 125 11.37 -10.33 -1.44
N ALA A 126 11.49 -11.43 -0.69
CA ALA A 126 10.66 -11.70 0.48
C ALA A 126 10.80 -10.60 1.55
N ASN A 127 12.04 -10.19 1.86
CA ASN A 127 12.30 -9.14 2.84
C ASN A 127 11.79 -7.77 2.38
N ASN A 128 11.98 -7.41 1.12
CA ASN A 128 11.48 -6.16 0.55
C ASN A 128 9.94 -6.12 0.58
N LEU A 129 9.27 -7.24 0.28
CA LEU A 129 7.82 -7.34 0.39
C LEU A 129 7.34 -7.23 1.84
N ARG A 130 8.02 -7.88 2.82
CA ARG A 130 7.73 -7.71 4.25
C ARG A 130 7.73 -6.25 4.66
N GLN A 131 8.78 -5.52 4.26
CA GLN A 131 8.91 -4.08 4.54
C GLN A 131 7.81 -3.27 3.85
N PHE A 132 7.54 -3.52 2.57
CA PHE A 132 6.50 -2.85 1.81
C PHE A 132 5.10 -3.03 2.42
N PHE A 133 4.77 -4.24 2.87
CA PHE A 133 3.50 -4.53 3.53
C PHE A 133 3.49 -4.17 5.02
N GLY A 134 4.65 -3.92 5.63
CA GLY A 134 4.76 -3.66 7.07
C GLY A 134 4.45 -4.90 7.93
N VAL A 135 4.80 -6.09 7.45
CA VAL A 135 4.47 -7.38 8.12
C VAL A 135 5.72 -8.17 8.47
N ALA A 136 5.67 -8.92 9.57
CA ALA A 136 6.76 -9.81 9.98
C ALA A 136 6.83 -11.11 9.14
N SER A 137 5.71 -11.51 8.51
CA SER A 137 5.63 -12.62 7.56
C SER A 137 4.52 -12.37 6.54
N LEU A 138 4.78 -12.74 5.28
CA LEU A 138 3.83 -12.64 4.17
C LEU A 138 2.67 -13.63 4.28
N GLU A 139 2.78 -14.70 5.08
CA GLU A 139 1.66 -15.63 5.32
C GLU A 139 0.50 -14.95 6.06
N ARG A 140 0.79 -13.88 6.80
CA ARG A 140 -0.21 -13.13 7.56
C ARG A 140 -1.00 -12.14 6.71
N LEU A 141 -0.64 -11.97 5.44
CA LEU A 141 -1.38 -11.06 4.57
C LEU A 141 -2.84 -11.47 4.48
N ASP A 142 -3.15 -12.77 4.44
CA ASP A 142 -4.53 -13.28 4.40
C ASP A 142 -5.36 -12.92 5.64
N GLU A 143 -4.71 -12.67 6.78
CA GLU A 143 -5.38 -12.27 8.04
C GLU A 143 -5.73 -10.77 8.07
N MET A 144 -5.16 -9.97 7.16
CA MET A 144 -5.43 -8.54 7.13
C MET A 144 -6.84 -8.27 6.59
N ALA A 145 -7.58 -7.38 7.25
CA ALA A 145 -8.98 -7.11 6.93
C ALA A 145 -9.21 -6.72 5.46
N PHE A 146 -8.29 -6.00 4.83
CA PHE A 146 -8.39 -5.68 3.41
C PHE A 146 -8.20 -6.94 2.54
N ALA A 147 -7.18 -7.74 2.82
CA ALA A 147 -6.81 -8.91 2.03
C ALA A 147 -7.86 -10.04 2.09
N ALA A 148 -8.47 -10.28 3.26
CA ALA A 148 -9.49 -11.31 3.41
C ALA A 148 -10.67 -11.13 2.44
N SER A 149 -11.08 -9.90 2.16
CA SER A 149 -12.16 -9.62 1.21
C SER A 149 -11.76 -9.85 -0.25
N PHE A 150 -10.50 -9.59 -0.59
CA PHE A 150 -9.99 -9.73 -1.97
C PHE A 150 -9.57 -11.14 -2.34
N ARG A 151 -9.25 -11.99 -1.37
CA ARG A 151 -8.97 -13.41 -1.64
C ARG A 151 -10.14 -14.10 -2.36
N ARG A 152 -11.36 -13.61 -2.14
CA ARG A 152 -12.60 -14.07 -2.79
C ARG A 152 -12.71 -13.66 -4.26
N TRP A 153 -11.85 -12.74 -4.72
CA TRP A 153 -11.80 -12.24 -6.09
C TRP A 153 -10.72 -12.91 -6.95
N ASP A 154 -10.02 -13.91 -6.42
CA ASP A 154 -9.01 -14.65 -7.18
C ASP A 154 -9.71 -15.38 -8.34
N THR A 155 -9.58 -14.78 -9.51
CA THR A 155 -10.22 -15.21 -10.76
C THR A 155 -9.12 -15.30 -11.80
N PRO A 156 -9.34 -15.98 -12.94
CA PRO A 156 -8.34 -16.02 -14.01
C PRO A 156 -7.85 -14.64 -14.49
N LYS A 157 -8.59 -13.57 -14.21
CA LYS A 157 -8.28 -12.18 -14.59
C LYS A 157 -7.73 -11.32 -13.45
N THR A 158 -7.83 -11.77 -12.20
CA THR A 158 -7.48 -10.97 -11.01
C THR A 158 -6.67 -11.81 -10.03
N SER A 159 -5.46 -11.35 -9.73
CA SER A 159 -4.56 -11.98 -8.76
C SER A 159 -4.68 -11.28 -7.41
N PHE A 160 -4.96 -12.06 -6.37
CA PHE A 160 -4.95 -11.58 -4.98
C PHE A 160 -3.66 -10.82 -4.62
N HIS A 161 -2.49 -11.34 -5.02
CA HIS A 161 -1.18 -10.75 -4.72
C HIS A 161 -0.98 -9.40 -5.44
N ALA A 162 -1.35 -9.31 -6.71
CA ALA A 162 -1.26 -8.06 -7.47
C ALA A 162 -2.21 -6.98 -6.93
N LEU A 163 -3.44 -7.38 -6.55
CA LEU A 163 -4.41 -6.47 -5.95
C LEU A 163 -3.96 -5.98 -4.57
N SER A 164 -3.49 -6.88 -3.71
CA SER A 164 -2.94 -6.55 -2.40
C SER A 164 -1.77 -5.57 -2.50
N ALA A 165 -0.86 -5.78 -3.45
CA ALA A 165 0.25 -4.88 -3.72
C ALA A 165 -0.21 -3.47 -4.15
N TRP A 166 -1.19 -3.40 -5.05
CA TRP A 166 -1.74 -2.13 -5.53
C TRP A 166 -2.43 -1.34 -4.40
N LEU A 167 -3.22 -2.02 -3.57
CA LEU A 167 -3.91 -1.40 -2.42
C LEU A 167 -2.94 -0.90 -1.36
N ARG A 168 -1.91 -1.70 -1.03
CA ARG A 168 -0.88 -1.28 -0.09
C ARG A 168 -0.12 -0.06 -0.62
N LYS A 169 0.22 -0.04 -1.92
CA LYS A 169 0.85 1.14 -2.52
C LYS A 169 -0.04 2.37 -2.41
N SER A 170 -1.35 2.22 -2.59
CA SER A 170 -2.28 3.33 -2.38
C SER A 170 -2.27 3.83 -0.93
N VAL A 171 -2.30 2.93 0.06
CA VAL A 171 -2.22 3.33 1.47
C VAL A 171 -0.91 4.06 1.77
N LEU A 172 0.22 3.55 1.29
CA LEU A 172 1.52 4.21 1.45
C LEU A 172 1.54 5.61 0.82
N ASN A 173 1.02 5.76 -0.41
CA ASN A 173 0.91 7.08 -1.05
C ASN A 173 -0.03 8.01 -0.27
N ALA A 174 -1.10 7.48 0.33
CA ALA A 174 -2.04 8.27 1.12
C ALA A 174 -1.44 8.76 2.45
N GLU A 175 -0.43 8.09 3.01
CA GLU A 175 0.28 8.55 4.20
C GLU A 175 0.99 9.90 3.94
N GLU A 176 1.50 10.10 2.73
CA GLU A 176 2.18 11.33 2.30
C GLU A 176 1.21 12.48 1.93
N ILE A 177 -0.07 12.19 1.73
CA ILE A 177 -1.08 13.19 1.35
C ILE A 177 -1.70 13.81 2.62
N PRO A 178 -1.56 15.14 2.84
CA PRO A 178 -2.22 15.82 3.95
C PRO A 178 -3.74 15.75 3.81
N ALA A 179 -4.43 15.44 4.91
CA ALA A 179 -5.89 15.45 4.97
C ALA A 179 -6.35 15.86 6.37
N GLU A 180 -7.45 16.61 6.44
CA GLU A 180 -8.11 16.97 7.69
C GLU A 180 -8.88 15.77 8.27
N SER A 181 -9.54 15.96 9.41
CA SER A 181 -10.42 14.92 9.96
C SER A 181 -11.66 14.74 9.09
N PHE A 182 -12.00 13.48 8.81
CA PHE A 182 -13.11 13.13 7.92
C PHE A 182 -14.43 13.77 8.34
N SER A 183 -15.08 14.42 7.38
CA SER A 183 -16.39 15.03 7.53
C SER A 183 -17.30 14.67 6.35
N LEU A 184 -18.28 13.78 6.60
CA LEU A 184 -19.28 13.42 5.60
C LEU A 184 -20.08 14.63 5.11
N LYS A 185 -20.35 15.60 6.00
CA LYS A 185 -21.04 16.85 5.66
C LYS A 185 -20.19 17.69 4.70
N ALA A 186 -18.90 17.85 4.98
CA ALA A 186 -17.98 18.60 4.11
C ALA A 186 -17.83 17.90 2.75
N LEU A 187 -17.72 16.57 2.73
CA LEU A 187 -17.64 15.79 1.49
C LEU A 187 -18.88 15.99 0.63
N LYS A 188 -20.08 15.79 1.20
CA LYS A 188 -21.35 16.01 0.48
C LYS A 188 -21.47 17.44 -0.05
N GLY A 189 -21.07 18.44 0.74
CA GLY A 189 -21.06 19.85 0.31
C GLY A 189 -20.05 20.15 -0.79
N SER A 190 -19.00 19.34 -0.93
CA SER A 190 -17.94 19.52 -1.92
C SER A 190 -18.21 18.81 -3.26
N ILE A 191 -19.22 17.94 -3.35
CA ILE A 191 -19.58 17.22 -4.58
C ILE A 191 -19.80 18.16 -5.78
N PRO A 192 -20.51 19.30 -5.67
CA PRO A 192 -20.66 20.23 -6.80
C PRO A 192 -19.32 20.82 -7.27
N LEU A 193 -18.41 21.13 -6.34
CA LEU A 193 -17.08 21.65 -6.67
C LEU A 193 -16.23 20.61 -7.40
N LEU A 194 -16.27 19.36 -6.92
CA LEU A 194 -15.61 18.23 -7.56
C LEU A 194 -16.20 17.95 -8.95
N ARG A 195 -17.52 18.04 -9.09
CA ARG A 195 -18.20 17.85 -10.38
C ARG A 195 -17.79 18.93 -11.38
N ASN A 196 -17.57 20.16 -10.92
CA ASN A 196 -17.09 21.24 -11.78
C ASN A 196 -15.71 20.95 -12.42
N LEU A 197 -14.89 20.09 -11.80
CA LEU A 197 -13.60 19.66 -12.35
C LEU A 197 -13.74 18.66 -13.52
N THR A 198 -14.94 18.17 -13.82
CA THR A 198 -15.14 17.30 -15.00
C THR A 198 -15.30 18.09 -16.30
N LYS A 199 -15.38 19.42 -16.22
CA LYS A 199 -15.28 20.37 -17.33
C LYS A 199 -13.87 20.37 -17.93
N GLY A 200 -13.69 21.04 -19.07
CA GLY A 200 -12.38 21.20 -19.69
C GLY A 200 -12.02 20.04 -20.59
N SER A 201 -10.73 19.83 -20.82
CA SER A 201 -10.16 18.88 -21.78
C SER A 201 -9.05 18.04 -21.16
N CYS A 202 -8.60 17.01 -21.87
CA CYS A 202 -7.58 16.09 -21.36
C CYS A 202 -6.23 16.75 -21.00
N THR A 203 -5.95 17.97 -21.50
CA THR A 203 -4.76 18.74 -21.11
C THR A 203 -4.89 19.40 -19.74
N ASP A 204 -6.11 19.63 -19.25
CA ASP A 204 -6.37 20.24 -17.94
C ASP A 204 -6.31 19.20 -16.81
N PHE A 205 -6.13 17.92 -17.17
CA PHE A 205 -6.23 16.79 -16.24
C PHE A 205 -5.29 16.90 -15.03
N PRO A 206 -3.99 17.22 -15.17
CA PRO A 206 -3.09 17.32 -14.01
C PRO A 206 -3.59 18.34 -12.98
N ASP A 207 -3.95 19.54 -13.43
CA ASP A 207 -4.48 20.60 -12.57
C ASP A 207 -5.80 20.19 -11.89
N HIS A 208 -6.66 19.46 -12.61
CA HIS A 208 -7.94 19.01 -12.07
C HIS A 208 -7.76 17.94 -11.01
N VAL A 209 -6.78 17.05 -11.16
CA VAL A 209 -6.42 16.06 -10.14
C VAL A 209 -5.89 16.74 -8.89
N GLU A 210 -5.00 17.73 -9.01
CA GLU A 210 -4.49 18.46 -7.84
C GLU A 210 -5.60 19.21 -7.09
N ARG A 211 -6.48 19.90 -7.82
CA ARG A 211 -7.66 20.55 -7.20
C ARG A 211 -8.58 19.52 -6.53
N ALA A 212 -8.78 18.35 -7.15
CA ALA A 212 -9.56 17.27 -6.53
C ALA A 212 -8.90 16.75 -5.24
N ARG A 213 -7.56 16.61 -5.22
CA ARG A 213 -6.79 16.24 -4.02
C ARG A 213 -6.98 17.25 -2.90
N GLU A 214 -6.90 18.55 -3.20
CA GLU A 214 -7.11 19.61 -2.21
C GLU A 214 -8.52 19.59 -1.61
N ILE A 215 -9.55 19.50 -2.45
CA ILE A 215 -10.94 19.47 -2.00
C ILE A 215 -11.21 18.21 -1.16
N CYS A 216 -10.77 17.05 -1.63
CA CYS A 216 -10.88 15.79 -0.89
C CYS A 216 -10.11 15.86 0.45
N GLY A 217 -8.90 16.43 0.45
CA GLY A 217 -8.08 16.58 1.65
C GLY A 217 -8.77 17.38 2.75
N LYS A 218 -9.46 18.47 2.41
CA LYS A 218 -10.30 19.26 3.34
C LYS A 218 -11.50 18.47 3.89
N CYS A 219 -11.90 17.40 3.21
CA CYS A 219 -12.99 16.51 3.65
C CYS A 219 -12.48 15.30 4.45
N GLY A 220 -11.17 15.16 4.64
CA GLY A 220 -10.52 13.98 5.23
C GLY A 220 -10.48 12.77 4.31
N VAL A 221 -10.44 12.99 2.99
CA VAL A 221 -10.29 11.98 1.95
C VAL A 221 -8.96 12.18 1.22
N ALA A 222 -8.06 11.19 1.25
CA ALA A 222 -6.85 11.21 0.45
C ALA A 222 -7.12 10.59 -0.93
N LEU A 223 -7.02 11.39 -1.99
CA LEU A 223 -7.13 10.92 -3.37
C LEU A 223 -5.76 10.48 -3.90
N THR A 224 -5.60 9.17 -4.09
CA THR A 224 -4.38 8.56 -4.63
C THR A 224 -4.63 8.05 -6.03
N ILE A 225 -3.63 8.23 -6.90
CA ILE A 225 -3.64 7.57 -8.21
C ILE A 225 -2.43 6.66 -8.27
N VAL A 226 -2.68 5.37 -8.53
CA VAL A 226 -1.66 4.34 -8.50
C VAL A 226 -1.66 3.61 -9.83
N PRO A 227 -0.51 3.57 -10.55
CA PRO A 227 -0.40 2.80 -11.77
C PRO A 227 -0.88 1.36 -11.57
N HIS A 228 -1.65 0.83 -12.52
CA HIS A 228 -2.14 -0.54 -12.42
C HIS A 228 -0.97 -1.54 -12.43
N LEU A 229 -1.15 -2.67 -11.75
CA LEU A 229 -0.35 -3.87 -11.96
C LEU A 229 -1.12 -4.83 -12.87
N ARG A 230 -0.41 -5.72 -13.56
CA ARG A 230 -1.06 -6.81 -14.29
C ARG A 230 -1.89 -7.64 -13.32
N HIS A 231 -3.10 -8.03 -13.75
CA HIS A 231 -4.04 -8.82 -12.96
C HIS A 231 -4.56 -8.14 -11.67
N THR A 232 -4.51 -6.81 -11.54
CA THR A 232 -5.28 -6.11 -10.48
C THR A 232 -6.77 -5.99 -10.84
N SER A 233 -7.06 -5.77 -12.12
CA SER A 233 -8.40 -5.65 -12.70
C SER A 233 -9.37 -4.60 -12.13
N VAL A 234 -8.96 -3.72 -11.21
CA VAL A 234 -9.80 -2.65 -10.63
C VAL A 234 -9.52 -1.28 -11.24
N ASN A 235 -10.56 -0.44 -11.32
CA ASN A 235 -10.46 0.97 -11.73
C ASN A 235 -10.35 1.91 -10.53
N GLY A 236 -10.86 1.48 -9.37
CA GLY A 236 -10.75 2.20 -8.12
C GLY A 236 -10.88 1.30 -6.91
N ALA A 237 -10.61 1.85 -5.73
CA ALA A 237 -10.96 1.26 -4.45
C ALA A 237 -11.08 2.35 -3.37
N THR A 238 -11.93 2.10 -2.40
CA THR A 238 -12.10 2.93 -1.21
C THR A 238 -11.63 2.17 0.03
N GLN A 239 -10.78 2.81 0.84
CA GLN A 239 -10.25 2.23 2.07
C GLN A 239 -10.26 3.23 3.22
N TRP A 240 -10.49 2.77 4.44
CA TRP A 240 -10.34 3.58 5.65
C TRP A 240 -9.02 3.23 6.34
N VAL A 241 -8.06 4.15 6.29
CA VAL A 241 -6.74 3.96 6.96
C VAL A 241 -6.78 4.35 8.44
N SER A 242 -7.77 5.15 8.83
CA SER A 242 -8.11 5.45 10.21
C SER A 242 -9.60 5.81 10.32
N PRO A 243 -10.18 5.91 11.53
CA PRO A 243 -11.56 6.35 11.69
C PRO A 243 -11.86 7.74 11.11
N VAL A 244 -10.82 8.56 10.92
CA VAL A 244 -10.87 9.97 10.50
C VAL A 244 -10.22 10.23 9.14
N LYS A 245 -9.71 9.22 8.43
CA LYS A 245 -9.11 9.39 7.11
C LYS A 245 -9.54 8.27 6.17
N ALA A 246 -10.24 8.64 5.11
CA ALA A 246 -10.56 7.77 4.00
C ALA A 246 -9.53 7.92 2.88
N VAL A 247 -9.35 6.89 2.08
CA VAL A 247 -8.49 6.85 0.90
C VAL A 247 -9.34 6.43 -0.28
N VAL A 248 -9.34 7.25 -1.31
CA VAL A 248 -9.88 6.91 -2.64
C VAL A 248 -8.70 6.66 -3.54
N SER A 249 -8.62 5.45 -4.07
CA SER A 249 -7.55 4.96 -4.92
C SER A 249 -8.10 4.81 -6.33
N LEU A 250 -7.46 5.40 -7.33
CA LEU A 250 -7.82 5.22 -8.73
C LEU A 250 -6.66 4.61 -9.53
N SER A 251 -6.99 3.79 -10.53
CA SER A 251 -6.02 3.17 -11.42
C SER A 251 -6.06 3.77 -12.82
N PHE A 252 -4.90 3.93 -13.45
CA PHE A 252 -4.80 4.33 -14.86
C PHE A 252 -4.85 3.13 -15.81
N ARG A 253 -5.65 2.09 -15.50
CA ARG A 253 -5.82 0.96 -16.43
C ARG A 253 -6.39 1.44 -17.76
N TYR A 254 -7.34 2.37 -17.69
CA TYR A 254 -7.92 3.08 -18.83
C TYR A 254 -7.74 4.58 -18.58
N PRO A 255 -6.68 5.19 -19.13
CA PRO A 255 -6.40 6.61 -18.94
C PRO A 255 -7.35 7.45 -19.80
N TYR A 256 -8.65 7.33 -19.54
CA TYR A 256 -9.69 8.06 -20.24
C TYR A 256 -10.46 8.97 -19.29
N TRP A 257 -10.79 10.17 -19.75
CA TRP A 257 -11.47 11.20 -18.96
C TRP A 257 -12.79 10.72 -18.36
N ASP A 258 -13.62 10.06 -19.17
CA ASP A 258 -14.91 9.51 -18.75
C ASP A 258 -14.75 8.40 -17.70
N VAL A 259 -13.78 7.50 -17.90
CA VAL A 259 -13.53 6.38 -17.00
C VAL A 259 -12.98 6.87 -15.66
N PHE A 260 -12.06 7.83 -15.68
CA PHE A 260 -11.49 8.40 -14.46
C PHE A 260 -12.55 9.06 -13.60
N TRP A 261 -13.32 10.01 -14.16
CA TRP A 261 -14.31 10.75 -13.38
C TRP A 261 -15.47 9.87 -12.92
N PHE A 262 -15.92 8.92 -13.74
CA PHE A 262 -16.91 7.95 -13.30
C PHE A 262 -16.40 7.12 -12.11
N SER A 263 -15.17 6.58 -12.22
CA SER A 263 -14.57 5.79 -11.12
C SER A 263 -14.38 6.63 -9.87
N PHE A 264 -13.94 7.89 -10.01
CA PHE A 264 -13.80 8.82 -8.88
C PHE A 264 -15.13 9.04 -8.14
N PHE A 265 -16.21 9.35 -8.85
CA PHE A 265 -17.51 9.55 -8.21
C PHE A 265 -18.12 8.25 -7.68
N HIS A 266 -17.82 7.11 -8.31
CA HIS A 266 -18.23 5.79 -7.81
C HIS A 266 -17.61 5.51 -6.43
N GLU A 267 -16.30 5.70 -6.30
CA GLU A 267 -15.60 5.56 -5.01
C GLU A 267 -16.12 6.54 -3.94
N LEU A 268 -16.37 7.80 -4.33
CA LEU A 268 -17.04 8.76 -3.43
C LEU A 268 -18.45 8.31 -3.06
N GLY A 269 -19.16 7.65 -3.96
CA GLY A 269 -20.47 7.06 -3.72
C GLY A 269 -20.45 6.08 -2.56
N HIS A 270 -19.45 5.19 -2.49
CA HIS A 270 -19.28 4.29 -1.36
C HIS A 270 -19.16 5.03 -0.02
N ILE A 271 -18.38 6.11 0.01
CA ILE A 271 -18.21 6.93 1.22
C ILE A 271 -19.52 7.66 1.57
N VAL A 272 -20.16 8.28 0.57
CA VAL A 272 -21.35 9.14 0.74
C VAL A 272 -22.57 8.34 1.18
N LYS A 273 -22.72 7.13 0.68
CA LYS A 273 -23.79 6.18 1.01
C LYS A 273 -23.53 5.40 2.30
N GLY A 274 -22.33 5.53 2.88
CA GLY A 274 -21.97 4.87 4.13
C GLY A 274 -21.74 3.36 3.96
N HIS A 275 -21.33 2.92 2.78
CA HIS A 275 -20.89 1.55 2.57
C HIS A 275 -19.74 1.26 3.55
N SER A 276 -19.77 0.08 4.18
CA SER A 276 -19.10 -0.16 5.47
C SER A 276 -17.60 0.19 5.48
N LYS A 277 -17.11 0.69 6.63
CA LYS A 277 -15.69 1.00 6.88
C LYS A 277 -14.78 -0.23 6.97
N LYS A 278 -15.35 -1.45 6.98
CA LYS A 278 -14.66 -2.70 7.34
C LYS A 278 -14.53 -3.70 6.21
N GLU A 279 -15.12 -3.45 5.05
CA GLU A 279 -15.15 -4.42 3.98
C GLU A 279 -14.86 -3.71 2.67
N ILE A 280 -13.73 -4.06 2.05
CA ILE A 280 -13.52 -3.70 0.64
C ILE A 280 -14.21 -4.79 -0.16
N PHE A 281 -15.14 -4.41 -1.05
CA PHE A 281 -16.35 -5.20 -1.25
C PHE A 281 -16.17 -6.52 -2.01
N VAL A 282 -17.05 -7.46 -1.67
CA VAL A 282 -17.01 -8.90 -1.95
C VAL A 282 -17.81 -9.21 -3.21
N ASN A 283 -17.20 -9.94 -4.15
CA ASN A 283 -17.88 -10.80 -5.12
C ASN A 283 -18.20 -12.14 -4.44
N LEU A 284 -19.43 -12.28 -3.93
CA LEU A 284 -20.09 -13.54 -3.57
C LEU A 284 -21.59 -13.26 -3.70
N ASP A 285 -22.37 -14.26 -4.12
CA ASP A 285 -23.83 -14.26 -4.34
C ASP A 285 -24.66 -13.70 -3.16
N ASN A 286 -24.53 -12.40 -2.90
CA ASN A 286 -25.17 -11.66 -1.83
C ASN A 286 -25.72 -10.37 -2.45
N SER A 287 -27.03 -10.33 -2.58
CA SER A 287 -27.81 -9.18 -3.06
C SER A 287 -27.35 -7.83 -2.50
N ASP A 288 -26.87 -7.78 -1.26
CA ASP A 288 -26.37 -6.55 -0.61
C ASP A 288 -25.07 -5.97 -1.21
N ALA A 289 -24.18 -6.80 -1.78
CA ALA A 289 -22.99 -6.30 -2.47
C ALA A 289 -23.40 -5.65 -3.80
N ASP A 290 -24.27 -6.33 -4.55
CA ASP A 290 -24.80 -5.83 -5.81
C ASP A 290 -25.61 -4.53 -5.62
N ILE A 291 -26.42 -4.44 -4.55
CA ILE A 291 -27.15 -3.22 -4.20
C ILE A 291 -26.18 -2.06 -3.94
N ARG A 292 -25.13 -2.26 -3.14
CA ARG A 292 -24.16 -1.20 -2.84
C ARG A 292 -23.39 -0.75 -4.08
N GLU A 293 -22.97 -1.69 -4.93
CA GLU A 293 -22.33 -1.37 -6.21
C GLU A 293 -23.29 -0.60 -7.13
N GLU A 294 -24.56 -0.98 -7.18
CA GLU A 294 -25.60 -0.27 -7.93
C GLU A 294 -25.87 1.13 -7.36
N GLU A 295 -25.87 1.30 -6.04
CA GLU A 295 -26.00 2.61 -5.39
C GLU A 295 -24.81 3.53 -5.69
N ALA A 296 -23.59 2.99 -5.69
CA ALA A 296 -22.38 3.74 -6.05
C ALA A 296 -22.36 4.10 -7.54
N ASN A 297 -22.75 3.16 -8.42
CA ASN A 297 -22.90 3.38 -9.85
C ASN A 297 -23.95 4.45 -10.16
N SER A 298 -25.10 4.39 -9.49
CA SER A 298 -26.18 5.37 -9.64
C SER A 298 -25.74 6.74 -9.11
N PHE A 299 -25.08 6.78 -7.94
CA PHE A 299 -24.53 8.02 -7.42
C PHE A 299 -23.56 8.68 -8.40
N ALA A 300 -22.65 7.91 -9.01
CA ALA A 300 -21.70 8.43 -9.98
C ALA A 300 -22.40 8.95 -11.25
N ALA A 301 -23.30 8.14 -11.81
CA ALA A 301 -24.04 8.49 -13.02
C ALA A 301 -24.88 9.75 -12.83
N ASP A 302 -25.66 9.81 -11.75
CA ASP A 302 -26.63 10.87 -11.49
C ASP A 302 -25.94 12.17 -11.06
N THR A 303 -24.78 12.06 -10.40
CA THR A 303 -23.94 13.22 -10.08
C THR A 303 -23.37 13.82 -11.36
N LEU A 304 -22.87 13.00 -12.28
CA LEU A 304 -22.28 13.47 -13.53
C LEU A 304 -23.34 14.03 -14.48
N ILE A 305 -24.44 13.31 -14.68
CA ILE A 305 -25.53 13.71 -15.58
C ILE A 305 -26.86 13.49 -14.83
N PRO A 306 -27.59 14.57 -14.50
CA PRO A 306 -28.88 14.44 -13.84
C PRO A 306 -29.86 13.54 -14.62
N PRO A 307 -30.57 12.60 -13.95
CA PRO A 307 -31.36 11.57 -14.64
C PRO A 307 -32.42 12.12 -15.59
N LYS A 308 -33.10 13.19 -15.19
CA LYS A 308 -34.16 13.80 -16.00
C LYS A 308 -33.61 14.32 -17.33
N GLN A 309 -32.56 15.13 -17.27
CA GLN A 309 -31.90 15.71 -18.43
C GLN A 309 -31.29 14.63 -19.33
N TYR A 310 -30.72 13.58 -18.74
CA TYR A 310 -30.21 12.44 -19.50
C TYR A 310 -31.32 11.70 -20.27
N GLN A 311 -32.46 11.42 -19.63
CA GLN A 311 -33.58 10.75 -20.30
C GLN A 311 -34.18 11.63 -21.40
N GLU A 312 -34.33 12.94 -21.18
CA GLU A 312 -34.76 13.90 -22.20
C GLU A 312 -33.80 13.93 -23.40
N PHE A 313 -32.49 13.86 -23.16
CA PHE A 313 -31.49 13.77 -24.24
C PHE A 313 -31.55 12.43 -24.99
N ARG A 314 -31.69 11.31 -24.27
CA ARG A 314 -31.88 9.98 -24.90
C ARG A 314 -33.11 9.91 -25.79
N ASN A 315 -34.23 10.48 -25.32
CA ASN A 315 -35.49 10.47 -26.06
C ASN A 315 -35.45 11.34 -27.34
N ARG A 316 -34.57 12.35 -27.39
CA ARG A 316 -34.33 13.12 -28.62
C ARG A 316 -33.72 12.26 -29.74
N GLY A 317 -32.96 11.22 -29.39
CA GLY A 317 -32.39 10.27 -30.35
C GLY A 317 -31.27 10.82 -31.25
N ASP A 318 -30.80 12.05 -31.00
CA ASP A 318 -29.75 12.70 -31.77
C ASP A 318 -28.43 12.71 -31.00
N PHE A 319 -27.54 11.79 -31.38
CA PHE A 319 -26.24 11.59 -30.74
C PHE A 319 -25.05 11.96 -31.64
N ARG A 320 -25.26 12.87 -32.61
CA ARG A 320 -24.15 13.46 -33.37
C ARG A 320 -23.27 14.30 -32.45
N ASP A 321 -21.99 14.44 -32.80
CA ASP A 321 -21.01 15.18 -31.99
C ASP A 321 -21.49 16.59 -31.61
N ASP A 322 -22.10 17.34 -32.54
CA ASP A 322 -22.64 18.69 -32.25
C ASP A 322 -23.73 18.66 -31.17
N SER A 323 -24.61 17.67 -31.21
CA SER A 323 -25.72 17.51 -30.27
C SER A 323 -25.23 17.06 -28.90
N VAL A 324 -24.22 16.18 -28.88
CA VAL A 324 -23.54 15.75 -27.65
C VAL A 324 -22.78 16.90 -27.02
N GLU A 325 -22.07 17.71 -27.80
CA GLU A 325 -21.35 18.89 -27.30
C GLU A 325 -22.31 19.94 -26.73
N ALA A 326 -23.41 20.20 -27.43
CA ALA A 326 -24.44 21.12 -26.94
C ALA A 326 -25.02 20.65 -25.59
N PHE A 327 -25.35 19.36 -25.47
CA PHE A 327 -25.85 18.79 -24.23
C PHE A 327 -24.80 18.79 -23.10
N ALA A 328 -23.54 18.47 -23.41
CA ALA A 328 -22.45 18.50 -22.44
C ALA A 328 -22.20 19.92 -21.91
N LYS A 329 -22.29 20.92 -22.78
CA LYS A 329 -22.20 22.34 -22.41
C LYS A 329 -23.35 22.76 -21.50
N GLU A 330 -24.58 22.35 -21.81
CA GLU A 330 -25.75 22.57 -20.96
C GLU A 330 -25.57 21.94 -19.57
N MET A 331 -25.06 20.70 -19.54
CA MET A 331 -24.80 19.95 -18.30
C MET A 331 -23.51 20.35 -17.61
N GLU A 332 -22.73 21.28 -18.17
CA GLU A 332 -21.50 21.77 -17.56
C GLU A 332 -20.47 20.65 -17.29
N ILE A 333 -20.25 19.76 -18.27
CA ILE A 333 -19.32 18.63 -18.23
C ILE A 333 -18.58 18.45 -19.57
N ASN A 334 -17.53 17.63 -19.61
CA ASN A 334 -16.90 17.24 -20.87
C ASN A 334 -17.78 16.27 -21.70
N PRO A 335 -17.91 16.45 -23.03
CA PRO A 335 -18.73 15.60 -23.90
C PRO A 335 -18.37 14.11 -23.89
N VAL A 336 -17.12 13.74 -23.60
CA VAL A 336 -16.71 12.33 -23.50
C VAL A 336 -17.42 11.60 -22.35
N ILE A 337 -17.87 12.31 -21.31
CA ILE A 337 -18.64 11.73 -20.19
C ILE A 337 -20.04 11.34 -20.68
N VAL A 338 -20.65 12.17 -21.55
CA VAL A 338 -21.95 11.86 -22.17
C VAL A 338 -21.82 10.64 -23.07
N LEU A 339 -20.82 10.60 -23.96
CA LEU A 339 -20.58 9.45 -24.83
C LEU A 339 -20.27 8.18 -24.04
N GLY A 340 -19.43 8.28 -23.01
CA GLY A 340 -19.11 7.17 -22.13
C GLY A 340 -20.36 6.59 -21.46
N ARG A 341 -21.27 7.46 -20.99
CA ARG A 341 -22.55 7.03 -20.42
C ARG A 341 -23.47 6.38 -21.45
N LEU A 342 -23.61 6.95 -22.64
CA LEU A 342 -24.42 6.38 -23.73
C LEU A 342 -23.92 4.98 -24.15
N CYS A 343 -22.60 4.79 -24.24
CA CYS A 343 -22.00 3.50 -24.56
C CYS A 343 -22.20 2.47 -23.43
N LYS A 344 -22.04 2.90 -22.17
CA LYS A 344 -22.26 2.04 -21.01
C LYS A 344 -23.72 1.55 -20.94
N ASP A 345 -24.66 2.42 -21.25
CA ASP A 345 -26.10 2.12 -21.30
C ASP A 345 -26.54 1.43 -22.60
N GLN A 346 -25.59 1.04 -23.46
CA GLN A 346 -25.82 0.33 -24.74
C GLN A 346 -26.69 1.10 -25.74
N VAL A 347 -26.75 2.43 -25.62
CA VAL A 347 -27.42 3.32 -26.58
C VAL A 347 -26.56 3.52 -27.83
N LEU A 348 -25.24 3.57 -27.64
CA LEU A 348 -24.25 3.67 -28.72
C LEU A 348 -23.23 2.54 -28.61
N SER A 349 -22.68 2.10 -29.75
CA SER A 349 -21.54 1.19 -29.74
C SER A 349 -20.24 1.95 -29.39
N TRP A 350 -19.27 1.24 -28.82
CA TRP A 350 -17.96 1.79 -28.53
C TRP A 350 -17.21 2.23 -29.80
N ASP A 351 -17.51 1.65 -30.96
CA ASP A 351 -16.93 2.04 -32.25
C ASP A 351 -17.37 3.46 -32.67
N ILE A 352 -18.60 3.85 -32.36
CA ILE A 352 -19.10 5.20 -32.64
C ILE A 352 -18.35 6.20 -31.76
N PHE A 353 -18.19 5.92 -30.47
CA PHE A 353 -17.41 6.78 -29.57
C PHE A 353 -15.95 6.89 -30.02
N ALA A 354 -15.32 5.78 -30.43
CA ALA A 354 -13.94 5.79 -30.93
C ALA A 354 -13.74 6.66 -32.19
N ARG A 355 -14.80 6.91 -32.97
CA ARG A 355 -14.78 7.76 -34.16
C ARG A 355 -15.21 9.21 -33.89
N SER A 356 -15.66 9.53 -32.69
CA SER A 356 -16.05 10.89 -32.33
C SER A 356 -14.84 11.84 -32.38
N ARG A 357 -15.10 13.14 -32.58
CA ARG A 357 -14.04 14.17 -32.62
C ARG A 357 -13.43 14.51 -31.26
N PHE A 358 -14.00 14.00 -30.16
CA PHE A 358 -13.60 14.39 -28.81
C PHE A 358 -12.42 13.55 -28.31
N ASP A 359 -11.36 14.23 -27.86
CA ASP A 359 -10.24 13.56 -27.22
C ASP A 359 -10.64 13.09 -25.82
N ARG A 360 -10.52 11.77 -25.61
CA ARG A 360 -10.81 11.13 -24.33
C ARG A 360 -9.56 10.71 -23.57
N ARG A 361 -8.37 10.72 -24.19
CA ARG A 361 -7.16 10.13 -23.59
C ARG A 361 -6.45 11.14 -22.71
N LEU A 362 -6.29 10.78 -21.44
CA LEU A 362 -5.57 11.58 -20.46
C LEU A 362 -4.09 11.67 -20.82
N GLN A 363 -3.53 12.88 -20.74
CA GLN A 363 -2.10 13.09 -20.78
C GLN A 363 -1.55 12.86 -19.37
N LEU A 364 -0.76 11.80 -19.25
CA LEU A 364 -0.11 11.37 -18.01
C LEU A 364 1.39 11.53 -18.23
N ASP A 365 1.91 12.71 -17.91
CA ASP A 365 3.35 12.95 -17.90
C ASP A 365 4.02 12.36 -16.65
#